data_AF-A0A6P0PDU8-F1
#
_entry.id   AF-A0A6P0PDU8-F1
#
_cell.length_a   1.000
_cell.length_b   1.000
_cell.length_c   1.000
_cell.angle_alpha   90.00
_cell.angle_beta   90.00
_cell.angle_gamma   90.00
#
_symmetry.space_group_name_H-M   'P 1'
#
loop_
_entity.id
_entity.type
_entity.pdbx_description
1 polymer ?
#
loop_
_entity_poly.entity_id
_entity_poly.type
_entity_poly.pdbx_seq_one_letter_code
_entity_poly.pdbx_strand_id
1 'polypeptide(L)'
;MLSFFSAVLLRMGLAVSGAILQSLIRNPLATPGIIGVNAGPSLAAVVVIVLLPNAPLFAIPISAFGGAIAISILIYLLAWEKRNSTMYLVLIGIGLNTIASALTTVMVTFGELQHF
;
A
#
# COMPACT_ATOMS: atom_id res chain seq x y z
N MET A 1 15.33 -21.95 -4.27
CA MET A 1 15.45 -21.54 -5.69
C MET A 1 14.25 -20.70 -6.16
N LEU A 2 13.00 -21.14 -5.96
CA LEU A 2 11.78 -20.35 -6.27
C LEU A 2 11.72 -18.95 -5.62
N SER A 3 12.19 -18.83 -4.37
CA SER A 3 12.22 -17.56 -3.63
C SER A 3 13.18 -16.52 -4.26
N PHE A 4 14.23 -16.98 -4.94
CA PHE A 4 15.18 -16.10 -5.62
C PHE A 4 14.56 -15.49 -6.89
N PHE A 5 13.89 -16.32 -7.70
CA PHE A 5 13.25 -15.88 -8.93
C PHE A 5 12.15 -14.84 -8.66
N SER A 6 11.30 -15.10 -7.67
CA SER A 6 10.27 -14.15 -7.22
C SER A 6 10.85 -12.84 -6.69
N ALA A 7 11.95 -12.89 -5.93
CA ALA A 7 12.63 -11.69 -5.44
C ALA A 7 13.20 -10.83 -6.59
N VAL A 8 13.79 -11.46 -7.62
CA VAL A 8 14.31 -10.76 -8.80
C VAL A 8 13.16 -10.08 -9.57
N LEU A 9 12.08 -10.81 -9.84
CA LEU A 9 10.89 -10.27 -10.50
C LEU A 9 10.29 -9.07 -9.75
N LEU A 10 10.14 -9.19 -8.44
CA LEU A 10 9.64 -8.11 -7.59
C LEU A 10 10.53 -6.87 -7.68
N ARG A 11 11.85 -7.04 -7.55
CA ARG A 11 12.82 -5.93 -7.61
C ARG A 11 12.83 -5.25 -8.98
N MET A 12 12.76 -6.01 -10.06
CA MET A 12 12.67 -5.45 -11.42
C MET A 12 11.38 -4.62 -11.60
N GLY A 13 10.24 -5.13 -11.13
CA GLY A 13 8.97 -4.39 -11.18
C GLY A 13 9.01 -3.09 -10.37
N LEU A 14 9.56 -3.14 -9.15
CA LEU A 14 9.75 -1.95 -8.31
C LEU A 14 10.71 -0.93 -8.94
N ALA A 15 11.78 -1.37 -9.60
CA ALA A 15 12.71 -0.49 -10.30
C ALA A 15 12.05 0.25 -11.47
N VAL A 16 11.26 -0.46 -12.29
CA VAL A 16 10.50 0.14 -13.41
C VAL A 16 9.44 1.13 -12.89
N SER A 17 8.68 0.74 -11.87
CA SER A 17 7.69 1.62 -11.23
C SER A 17 8.34 2.89 -10.66
N GLY A 18 9.51 2.76 -10.02
CA GLY A 18 10.30 3.87 -9.53
C GLY A 18 10.73 4.84 -10.64
N ALA A 19 11.26 4.33 -11.75
CA ALA A 19 11.67 5.14 -12.88
C ALA A 19 10.49 5.90 -13.53
N ILE A 20 9.35 5.22 -13.72
CA ILE A 20 8.13 5.83 -14.25
C ILE A 20 7.70 6.99 -13.33
N LEU A 21 7.62 6.72 -12.03
CA LEU A 21 7.17 7.71 -11.06
C LEU A 21 8.11 8.92 -10.99
N GLN A 22 9.41 8.69 -10.94
CA GLN A 22 10.42 9.75 -10.94
C GLN A 22 10.32 10.62 -12.19
N SER A 23 10.06 10.02 -13.37
CA SER A 23 9.85 10.78 -14.61
C SER A 23 8.57 11.62 -14.62
N LEU A 24 7.49 11.10 -14.00
CA LEU A 24 6.20 11.78 -13.92
C LEU A 24 6.26 12.99 -12.97
N ILE A 25 6.89 12.79 -11.82
CA ILE A 25 7.02 13.76 -10.73
C ILE A 25 8.15 14.76 -11.01
N ARG A 26 9.07 14.43 -11.92
CA ARG A 26 10.32 15.16 -12.21
C ARG A 26 11.13 15.44 -10.94
N ASN A 27 11.08 14.50 -9.99
CA ASN A 27 11.80 14.57 -8.72
C ASN A 27 12.56 13.26 -8.50
N PRO A 28 13.91 13.28 -8.55
CA PRO A 28 14.74 12.08 -8.38
C PRO A 28 14.66 11.49 -6.96
N LEU A 29 14.10 12.20 -5.97
CA LEU A 29 13.86 11.70 -4.62
C LEU A 29 12.51 10.97 -4.47
N ALA A 30 11.65 11.00 -5.50
CA ALA A 30 10.36 10.34 -5.45
C ALA A 30 10.51 8.82 -5.60
N THR A 31 9.77 8.07 -4.81
CA THR A 31 9.73 6.60 -4.85
C THR A 31 8.28 6.14 -4.64
N PRO A 32 7.83 5.05 -5.28
CA PRO A 32 6.46 4.54 -5.17
C PRO A 32 6.00 4.31 -3.72
N GLY A 33 6.92 3.98 -2.80
CA GLY A 33 6.61 3.88 -1.38
C GLY A 33 6.17 5.19 -0.71
N ILE A 34 6.62 6.34 -1.20
CA ILE A 34 6.29 7.67 -0.65
C ILE A 34 4.82 8.05 -0.96
N ILE A 35 4.22 7.46 -1.99
CA ILE A 35 2.84 7.75 -2.41
C ILE A 35 1.80 6.96 -1.59
N GLY A 36 2.24 6.17 -0.60
CA GLY A 36 1.32 5.50 0.33
C GLY A 36 0.72 4.19 -0.21
N VAL A 37 1.16 3.72 -1.37
CA VAL A 37 0.66 2.49 -2.02
C VAL A 37 0.87 1.24 -1.14
N ASN A 38 1.87 1.26 -0.24
CA ASN A 38 2.16 0.15 0.66
C ASN A 38 1.18 0.04 1.85
N ALA A 39 0.49 1.12 2.24
CA ALA A 39 -0.31 1.10 3.47
C ALA A 39 -1.67 0.39 3.26
N GLY A 40 -2.26 0.51 2.07
CA GLY A 40 -3.51 -0.19 1.72
C GLY A 40 -3.43 -1.71 1.81
N PRO A 41 -2.43 -2.37 1.18
CA PRO A 41 -2.21 -3.81 1.29
C PRO A 41 -2.03 -4.28 2.73
N SER A 42 -1.23 -3.56 3.52
CA SER A 42 -0.98 -3.89 4.93
C SER A 42 -2.25 -3.83 5.76
N LEU A 43 -3.04 -2.77 5.63
CA LEU A 43 -4.32 -2.63 6.32
C LEU A 43 -5.28 -3.75 5.93
N ALA A 44 -5.43 -4.03 4.62
CA ALA A 44 -6.33 -5.06 4.13
C ALA A 44 -5.95 -6.46 4.64
N ALA A 45 -4.65 -6.79 4.66
CA ALA A 45 -4.15 -8.03 5.22
C ALA A 45 -4.47 -8.14 6.72
N VAL A 46 -4.24 -7.07 7.49
CA VAL A 46 -4.53 -7.06 8.94
C VAL A 46 -6.02 -7.17 9.21
N VAL A 47 -6.88 -6.52 8.44
CA VAL A 47 -8.33 -6.68 8.55
C VAL A 47 -8.74 -8.14 8.37
N VAL A 48 -8.21 -8.84 7.37
CA VAL A 48 -8.50 -10.28 7.18
C VAL A 48 -7.98 -11.12 8.33
N ILE A 49 -6.77 -10.86 8.83
CA ILE A 49 -6.17 -11.60 9.94
C ILE A 49 -7.00 -11.42 11.22
N VAL A 50 -7.45 -10.21 11.53
CA VAL A 50 -8.16 -9.90 12.77
C VAL A 50 -9.64 -10.31 12.71
N LEU A 51 -10.34 -10.02 11.61
CA LEU A 51 -11.78 -10.32 11.49
C LEU A 51 -12.06 -11.77 11.05
N LEU A 52 -11.14 -12.41 10.32
CA LEU A 52 -11.31 -13.77 9.79
C LEU A 52 -10.10 -14.65 10.15
N PRO A 53 -9.89 -15.00 11.43
CA PRO A 53 -8.74 -15.79 11.87
C PRO A 53 -8.67 -17.20 11.25
N ASN A 54 -9.82 -17.73 10.81
CA ASN A 54 -9.92 -19.04 10.13
C ASN A 54 -9.88 -18.95 8.60
N ALA A 55 -9.56 -17.77 8.04
CA ALA A 55 -9.47 -17.61 6.60
C ALA A 55 -8.35 -18.49 6.02
N PRO A 56 -8.52 -19.02 4.79
CA PRO A 56 -7.47 -19.79 4.15
C PRO A 56 -6.25 -18.91 3.84
N LEU A 57 -5.06 -19.50 3.83
CA LEU A 57 -3.78 -18.78 3.65
C LEU A 57 -3.71 -17.93 2.37
N PHE A 58 -4.48 -18.29 1.32
CA PHE A 58 -4.54 -17.53 0.08
C PHE A 58 -5.41 -16.25 0.17
N ALA A 59 -6.26 -16.13 1.18
CA ALA A 59 -7.11 -14.95 1.37
C ALA A 59 -6.28 -13.70 1.72
N ILE A 60 -5.17 -13.88 2.44
CA ILE A 60 -4.26 -12.79 2.82
C ILE A 60 -3.66 -12.11 1.58
N PRO A 61 -2.94 -12.79 0.67
CA PRO A 61 -2.38 -12.14 -0.51
C PRO A 61 -3.45 -11.56 -1.46
N ILE A 62 -4.62 -12.19 -1.58
CA ILE A 62 -5.74 -11.65 -2.38
C ILE A 62 -6.27 -10.35 -1.77
N SER A 63 -6.48 -10.31 -0.45
CA SER A 63 -6.93 -9.11 0.24
C SER A 63 -5.89 -7.99 0.18
N ALA A 64 -4.60 -8.32 0.35
CA ALA A 64 -3.50 -7.38 0.22
C ALA A 64 -3.44 -6.77 -1.19
N PHE A 65 -3.61 -7.59 -2.23
CA PHE A 65 -3.67 -7.12 -3.61
C PHE A 65 -4.90 -6.23 -3.85
N GLY A 66 -6.07 -6.62 -3.33
CA GLY A 66 -7.28 -5.80 -3.36
C GLY A 66 -7.08 -4.44 -2.64
N GLY A 67 -6.41 -4.44 -1.49
CA GLY A 67 -6.02 -3.23 -0.76
C GLY A 67 -5.06 -2.34 -1.55
N ALA A 68 -4.12 -2.93 -2.30
CA ALA A 68 -3.22 -2.21 -3.22
C ALA A 68 -4.00 -1.47 -4.30
N ILE A 69 -4.98 -2.13 -4.92
CA ILE A 69 -5.81 -1.55 -5.97
C ILE A 69 -6.69 -0.45 -5.38
N ALA A 70 -7.37 -0.73 -4.27
CA ALA A 70 -8.27 0.22 -3.62
C ALA A 70 -7.56 1.52 -3.24
N ILE A 71 -6.38 1.44 -2.62
CA ILE A 71 -5.62 2.64 -2.23
C ILE A 71 -5.12 3.39 -3.47
N SER A 72 -4.69 2.68 -4.52
CA SER A 72 -4.23 3.29 -5.76
C SER A 72 -5.36 4.06 -6.47
N ILE A 73 -6.56 3.48 -6.53
CA ILE A 73 -7.76 4.14 -7.07
C ILE A 73 -8.11 5.35 -6.22
N LEU A 74 -8.08 5.24 -4.90
CA LEU A 74 -8.39 6.34 -3.99
C LEU A 74 -7.42 7.52 -4.19
N ILE A 75 -6.12 7.25 -4.26
CA ILE A 75 -5.09 8.27 -4.55
C ILE A 75 -5.37 8.93 -5.91
N TYR A 76 -5.69 8.14 -6.93
CA TYR A 76 -5.99 8.66 -8.27
C TYR A 76 -7.22 9.57 -8.28
N LEU A 77 -8.32 9.15 -7.65
CA LEU A 77 -9.56 9.92 -7.55
C LEU A 77 -9.35 11.24 -6.79
N LEU A 78 -8.62 11.22 -5.67
CA LEU A 78 -8.32 12.42 -4.89
C LEU A 78 -7.35 13.36 -5.61
N ALA A 79 -6.45 12.81 -6.44
CA ALA A 79 -5.49 13.61 -7.21
C ALA A 79 -6.07 14.17 -8.52
N TRP A 80 -7.13 13.57 -9.06
CA TRP A 80 -7.73 13.90 -10.36
C TRP A 80 -8.12 15.37 -10.50
N GLU A 81 -8.61 15.98 -9.43
CA GLU A 81 -9.09 17.37 -9.44
C GLU A 81 -7.94 18.40 -9.42
N LYS A 82 -6.75 18.01 -8.94
CA LYS A 82 -5.58 18.90 -8.78
C LYS A 82 -4.47 18.55 -9.77
N ARG A 83 -4.80 18.69 -11.05
CA ARG A 83 -4.04 18.31 -12.26
C ARG A 83 -2.58 18.81 -12.37
N ASN A 84 -2.08 19.71 -11.51
CA ASN A 84 -0.78 20.37 -11.78
C ASN A 84 0.15 20.63 -10.59
N SER A 85 -0.02 19.98 -9.44
CA SER A 85 1.02 20.07 -8.41
C SER A 85 1.34 18.70 -7.81
N THR A 86 2.50 18.18 -8.22
CA THR A 86 3.25 17.06 -7.61
C THR A 86 3.15 17.03 -6.09
N MET A 87 3.12 18.21 -5.45
CA MET A 87 3.00 18.35 -4.01
C MET A 87 1.70 17.73 -3.46
N TYR A 88 0.58 17.84 -4.18
CA TYR A 88 -0.70 17.25 -3.75
C TYR A 88 -0.70 15.73 -3.78
N LEU A 89 -0.09 15.12 -4.81
CA LEU A 89 0.05 13.66 -4.89
C LEU A 89 0.83 13.12 -3.69
N VAL A 90 1.90 13.81 -3.30
CA VAL A 90 2.72 13.44 -2.13
C VAL A 90 1.93 13.63 -0.82
N LEU A 91 1.23 14.77 -0.66
CA LEU A 91 0.41 15.03 0.53
C LEU A 91 -0.73 14.02 0.71
N ILE A 92 -1.44 13.68 -0.36
CA ILE A 92 -2.50 12.67 -0.34
C ILE A 92 -1.91 11.31 0.03
N GLY A 93 -0.77 10.94 -0.58
CA GLY A 93 -0.09 9.68 -0.30
C GLY A 93 0.34 9.54 1.16
N ILE A 94 0.97 10.57 1.72
CA ILE A 94 1.38 10.60 3.14
C ILE A 94 0.14 10.55 4.05
N GLY A 95 -0.88 11.37 3.78
CA GLY A 95 -2.10 11.41 4.59
C GLY A 95 -2.81 10.06 4.63
N LEU A 96 -2.99 9.42 3.48
CA LEU A 96 -3.56 8.07 3.39
C LEU A 96 -2.69 7.02 4.07
N ASN A 97 -1.37 7.12 3.96
CA ASN A 97 -0.45 6.23 4.65
C ASN A 97 -0.59 6.34 6.18
N THR A 98 -0.68 7.55 6.71
CA THR A 98 -0.86 7.79 8.15
C THR A 98 -2.21 7.25 8.63
N ILE A 99 -3.29 7.49 7.88
CA ILE A 99 -4.63 6.97 8.21
C ILE A 99 -4.62 5.45 8.22
N ALA A 100 -4.11 4.81 7.16
CA ALA A 100 -4.07 3.37 7.05
C ALA A 100 -3.15 2.73 8.11
N SER A 101 -2.04 3.38 8.45
CA SER A 101 -1.15 2.93 9.53
C SER A 101 -1.84 3.02 10.89
N ALA A 102 -2.52 4.14 11.19
CA ALA A 102 -3.26 4.31 12.44
C ALA A 102 -4.37 3.25 12.58
N LEU A 103 -5.14 3.00 11.51
CA LEU A 103 -6.15 1.94 11.48
C LEU A 103 -5.53 0.56 11.69
N THR A 104 -4.38 0.30 11.09
CA THR A 104 -3.64 -0.96 11.27
C THR A 104 -3.23 -1.14 12.73
N THR A 105 -2.66 -0.10 13.34
CA THR A 105 -2.27 -0.13 14.77
C THR A 105 -3.48 -0.39 15.67
N VAL A 106 -4.58 0.33 15.45
CA VAL A 106 -5.84 0.13 16.19
C VAL A 106 -6.31 -1.32 16.08
N MET A 107 -6.37 -1.87 14.87
CA MET A 107 -6.81 -3.25 14.63
C MET A 107 -5.91 -4.27 15.32
N VAL A 108 -4.59 -4.09 15.25
CA VAL A 108 -3.63 -4.98 15.93
C VAL A 108 -3.82 -4.92 17.45
N THR A 109 -3.92 -3.72 18.02
CA THR A 109 -4.10 -3.55 19.47
C THR A 109 -5.40 -4.21 19.96
N PHE A 110 -6.53 -4.00 19.27
CA PHE A 110 -7.78 -4.66 19.64
C PHE A 110 -7.79 -6.16 19.36
N GLY A 111 -7.12 -6.60 18.29
CA GLY A 111 -6.97 -8.03 17.97
C GLY A 111 -6.19 -8.80 19.03
N GLU A 112 -5.11 -8.22 19.55
CA GLU A 112 -4.34 -8.79 20.66
C GLU A 112 -5.15 -8.86 21.95
N LEU A 113 -5.93 -7.81 22.27
CA LEU A 113 -6.78 -7.79 23.47
C LEU A 113 -7.84 -8.90 23.48
N GLN A 114 -8.30 -9.36 22.32
CA GLN A 114 -9.32 -10.41 22.22
C GLN A 114 -8.73 -11.84 22.36
N HIS A 115 -7.40 -11.99 22.33
CA HIS A 115 -6.71 -13.28 22.41
C HIS A 115 -6.22 -13.64 23.83
N PHE A 116 -6.56 -12.83 24.85
CA PHE A 116 -6.34 -13.12 26.28
C PHE A 116 -7.64 -13.54 26.96
#